data_AF-A0A6B0RM03-F1
#
_entry.id   AF-A0A6B0RM03-F1
#
_cell.length_a   1.000
_cell.length_b   1.000
_cell.length_c   1.000
_cell.angle_alpha   90.00
_cell.angle_beta   90.00
_cell.angle_gamma   90.00
#
_symmetry.space_group_name_H-M   'P 1'
#
loop_
_entity.id
_entity.type
_entity.pdbx_description
1 polymer ?
#
loop_
_entity_poly.entity_id
_entity_poly.type
_entity_poly.pdbx_seq_one_letter_code
_entity_poly.pdbx_strand_id
1 'polypeptide(L)'
;MANSDVKPKSISRAKKWSEEIENLYRFQQAGYRDEIEYKQVKQVSMNSPTSADYIVFRNEKVVNCLYQNRNALFRLVCFPWGGGGSTYFAKWGQDIPNSVEVHAIRLAGRESRLEEPFASDMNQIVDEIACALLPIIQGEYFAFFGHSMGSFTAFFTALHLKEKYNLEPVHLFVSSLSPPHSKARIHLHKDDLCKEEIFYVMKKVGGIPDKFFDKKTSPEFVTRLLADLHILNDVTSDIPSKTRLSCDITCFSGSEDIPLDMEAWKDVTSGSFDSFVLPGNHFYLMEPSNTSFIKKYITKTLEISAFTS
;
A
#
# COMPACT_ATOMS: atom_id res chain seq x y z
N MET A 1 49.89 29.05 12.71
CA MET A 1 50.07 27.69 12.15
C MET A 1 48.71 27.00 12.22
N ALA A 2 48.03 26.55 11.17
CA ALA A 2 48.29 26.51 9.75
C ALA A 2 46.97 26.82 9.01
N ASN A 3 47.05 27.61 7.95
CA ASN A 3 45.95 27.83 6.99
C ASN A 3 45.80 26.53 6.19
N SER A 4 44.70 25.79 6.36
CA SER A 4 44.35 24.72 5.43
C SER A 4 43.52 25.32 4.30
N ASP A 5 44.17 25.57 3.16
CA ASP A 5 43.53 25.90 1.89
C ASP A 5 42.58 24.76 1.49
N VAL A 6 41.30 24.88 1.87
CA VAL A 6 40.24 24.02 1.34
C VAL A 6 39.91 24.48 -0.07
N LYS A 7 40.63 23.95 -1.06
CA LYS A 7 40.23 24.09 -2.46
C LYS A 7 38.88 23.39 -2.65
N PRO A 8 37.90 23.99 -3.36
CA PRO A 8 36.68 23.29 -3.71
C PRO A 8 37.03 22.05 -4.54
N LYS A 9 36.56 20.88 -4.11
CA LYS A 9 36.62 19.67 -4.94
C LYS A 9 35.91 19.99 -6.25
N SER A 10 36.58 19.82 -7.38
CA SER A 10 35.95 20.04 -8.69
C SER A 10 34.69 19.17 -8.78
N ILE A 11 33.52 19.79 -8.95
CA ILE A 11 32.28 19.07 -9.20
C ILE A 11 32.34 18.59 -10.65
N SER A 12 32.90 17.41 -10.86
CA SER A 12 32.67 16.69 -12.10
C SER A 12 31.25 16.13 -12.03
N ARG A 13 30.37 16.53 -12.97
CA ARG A 13 29.04 15.95 -13.08
C ARG A 13 29.19 14.45 -13.29
N ALA A 14 28.63 13.65 -12.39
CA ALA A 14 28.74 12.21 -12.50
C ALA A 14 28.10 11.74 -13.81
N LYS A 15 28.83 10.90 -14.55
CA LYS A 15 28.40 10.38 -15.86
C LYS A 15 27.52 9.12 -15.76
N LYS A 16 27.44 8.52 -14.58
CA LYS A 16 26.62 7.34 -14.27
C LYS A 16 26.00 7.52 -12.90
N TRP A 17 24.75 7.09 -12.72
CA TRP A 17 24.07 7.10 -11.43
C TRP A 17 24.58 5.92 -10.59
N SER A 18 25.10 6.19 -9.40
CA SER A 18 25.63 5.20 -8.44
C SER A 18 24.94 5.38 -7.10
N GLU A 19 25.10 4.41 -6.20
CA GLU A 19 24.53 4.48 -4.83
C GLU A 19 25.06 5.69 -4.05
N GLU A 20 26.32 6.08 -4.27
CA GLU A 20 26.89 7.31 -3.70
C GLU A 20 26.18 8.58 -4.21
N ILE A 21 25.79 8.61 -5.49
CA ILE A 21 25.10 9.74 -6.10
C ILE A 21 23.64 9.80 -5.65
N GLU A 22 22.98 8.65 -5.55
CA GLU A 22 21.64 8.52 -5.00
C GLU A 22 21.59 9.05 -3.55
N ASN A 23 22.56 8.68 -2.72
CA ASN A 23 22.66 9.18 -1.35
C ASN A 23 22.93 10.69 -1.31
N LEU A 24 23.88 11.21 -2.08
CA LEU A 24 24.14 12.65 -2.17
C LEU A 24 22.91 13.44 -2.64
N TYR A 25 22.18 12.93 -3.62
CA TYR A 25 20.97 13.54 -4.16
C TYR A 25 19.86 13.65 -3.10
N ARG A 26 19.66 12.61 -2.29
CA ARG A 26 18.69 12.62 -1.18
C ARG A 26 18.97 13.71 -0.15
N PHE A 27 20.22 13.91 0.23
CA PHE A 27 20.58 14.97 1.16
C PHE A 27 20.36 16.36 0.55
N GLN A 28 20.68 16.53 -0.75
CA GLN A 28 20.43 17.79 -1.45
C GLN A 28 18.94 18.13 -1.55
N GLN A 29 18.07 17.15 -1.81
CA GLN A 29 16.62 17.35 -1.79
C GLN A 29 16.11 17.76 -0.40
N ALA A 30 16.74 17.27 0.65
CA ALA A 30 16.43 17.64 2.04
C ALA A 30 17.09 18.96 2.49
N GLY A 31 17.82 19.66 1.62
CA GLY A 31 18.47 20.94 1.93
C GLY A 31 19.84 20.82 2.61
N TYR A 32 20.48 19.65 2.56
CA TYR A 32 21.79 19.38 3.13
C TYR A 32 22.80 19.03 2.03
N ARG A 33 24.07 19.42 2.19
CA ARG A 33 25.12 19.15 1.20
C ARG A 33 25.46 17.66 1.12
N ASP A 34 25.46 16.98 2.26
CA ASP A 34 25.77 15.56 2.40
C ASP A 34 25.27 15.01 3.75
N GLU A 35 25.53 13.72 3.97
CA GLU A 35 25.18 13.01 5.20
C GLU A 35 25.87 13.59 6.44
N ILE A 36 27.08 14.14 6.30
CA ILE A 36 27.87 14.68 7.41
C ILE A 36 27.20 15.95 7.91
N GLU A 37 26.83 16.85 7.01
CA GLU A 37 26.10 18.07 7.36
C GLU A 37 24.74 17.75 7.97
N TYR A 38 24.00 16.79 7.41
CA TYR A 38 22.74 16.32 7.99
C TYR A 38 22.91 15.82 9.43
N LYS A 39 23.90 14.96 9.70
CA LYS A 39 24.18 14.41 11.04
C LYS A 39 24.65 15.48 12.03
N GLN A 40 25.45 16.45 11.57
CA GLN A 40 25.89 17.59 12.40
C GLN A 40 24.71 18.49 12.78
N VAL A 41 23.82 18.80 11.84
CA VAL A 41 22.63 19.63 12.10
C VAL A 41 21.62 18.92 13.00
N LYS A 42 21.48 17.59 12.88
CA LYS A 42 20.46 16.82 13.60
C LYS A 42 20.95 16.15 14.90
N GLN A 43 22.20 16.33 15.31
CA GLN A 43 22.79 15.73 16.52
C GLN A 43 22.56 14.20 16.62
N VAL A 44 22.59 13.48 15.50
CA VAL A 44 22.39 12.02 15.48
C VAL A 44 23.74 11.34 15.70
N SER A 45 23.83 10.43 16.69
CA SER A 45 25.05 9.69 17.04
C SER A 45 25.54 8.79 15.89
N MET A 46 26.86 8.67 15.75
CA MET A 46 27.56 7.87 14.71
C MET A 46 27.45 6.34 14.93
N ASN A 47 26.25 5.81 15.09
CA ASN A 47 25.95 4.39 14.89
C ASN A 47 24.83 4.27 13.84
N SER A 48 25.08 4.80 12.65
CA SER A 48 24.13 4.71 11.54
C SER A 48 24.19 3.29 10.93
N PRO A 49 23.05 2.58 10.82
CA PRO A 49 22.97 1.32 10.08
C PRO A 49 23.57 1.44 8.66
N THR A 50 24.04 0.34 8.08
CA THR A 50 24.46 0.34 6.67
C THR A 50 23.26 0.58 5.74
N SER A 51 23.46 0.89 4.44
CA SER A 51 22.34 1.05 3.50
C SER A 51 21.44 -0.20 3.45
N ALA A 52 22.03 -1.38 3.58
CA ALA A 52 21.31 -2.66 3.70
C ALA A 52 20.51 -2.75 5.01
N ASP A 53 21.10 -2.38 6.16
CA ASP A 53 20.39 -2.41 7.44
C ASP A 53 19.24 -1.39 7.51
N TYR A 54 19.42 -0.21 6.90
CA TYR A 54 18.35 0.78 6.76
C TYR A 54 17.21 0.28 5.87
N ILE A 55 17.53 -0.43 4.77
CA ILE A 55 16.51 -1.04 3.90
C ILE A 55 15.74 -2.11 4.67
N VAL A 56 16.42 -2.99 5.40
CA VAL A 56 15.78 -4.04 6.22
C VAL A 56 14.89 -3.42 7.31
N PHE A 57 15.40 -2.43 8.05
CA PHE A 57 14.64 -1.75 9.11
C PHE A 57 13.42 -0.99 8.57
N ARG A 58 13.56 -0.34 7.40
CA ARG A 58 12.44 0.32 6.73
C ARG A 58 11.40 -0.70 6.25
N ASN A 59 11.85 -1.87 5.80
CA ASN A 59 10.98 -2.93 5.32
C ASN A 59 10.10 -3.51 6.44
N GLU A 60 10.67 -3.84 7.59
CA GLU A 60 9.93 -4.38 8.75
C GLU A 60 8.90 -3.39 9.35
N LYS A 61 9.15 -2.08 9.15
CA LYS A 61 8.19 -1.05 9.53
C LYS A 61 6.98 -1.03 8.60
N VAL A 62 7.21 -1.02 7.29
CA VAL A 62 6.17 -0.86 6.27
C VAL A 62 5.45 -2.17 5.97
N VAL A 63 6.13 -3.31 6.05
CA VAL A 63 5.61 -4.62 5.69
C VAL A 63 5.59 -5.53 6.91
N ASN A 64 4.42 -6.07 7.22
CA ASN A 64 4.19 -6.97 8.34
C ASN A 64 3.93 -8.40 7.85
N CYS A 65 4.87 -9.30 8.09
CA CYS A 65 4.72 -10.73 7.88
C CYS A 65 4.75 -11.46 9.23
N LEU A 66 3.56 -11.82 9.75
CA LEU A 66 3.45 -12.50 11.05
C LEU A 66 3.82 -13.99 10.99
N TYR A 67 3.67 -14.62 9.84
CA TYR A 67 3.90 -16.05 9.63
C TYR A 67 4.88 -16.23 8.47
N GLN A 68 6.17 -16.18 8.79
CA GLN A 68 7.24 -16.28 7.79
C GLN A 68 7.28 -17.69 7.18
N ASN A 69 7.36 -17.75 5.85
CA ASN A 69 7.53 -18.95 5.07
C ASN A 69 8.34 -18.63 3.80
N ARG A 70 9.67 -18.67 3.94
CA ARG A 70 10.61 -18.39 2.83
C ARG A 70 10.49 -19.36 1.66
N ASN A 71 9.88 -20.53 1.87
CA ASN A 71 9.69 -21.56 0.85
C ASN A 71 8.35 -21.42 0.11
N ALA A 72 7.50 -20.45 0.47
CA ALA A 72 6.28 -20.18 -0.28
C ALA A 72 6.64 -19.73 -1.70
N LEU A 73 5.91 -20.24 -2.67
CA LEU A 73 6.08 -19.92 -4.09
C LEU A 73 5.57 -18.51 -4.42
N PHE A 74 4.57 -18.03 -3.68
CA PHE A 74 3.95 -16.73 -3.90
C PHE A 74 4.08 -15.82 -2.69
N ARG A 75 4.24 -14.51 -2.96
CA ARG A 75 4.09 -13.44 -1.97
C ARG A 75 2.73 -12.76 -2.20
N LEU A 76 1.81 -12.89 -1.25
CA LEU A 76 0.55 -12.14 -1.26
C LEU A 76 0.70 -10.87 -0.44
N VAL A 77 0.72 -9.72 -1.10
CA VAL A 77 0.79 -8.41 -0.44
C VAL A 77 -0.62 -7.86 -0.24
N CYS A 78 -1.02 -7.69 1.02
CA CYS A 78 -2.34 -7.21 1.41
C CYS A 78 -2.30 -5.74 1.84
N PHE A 79 -3.21 -4.94 1.29
CA PHE A 79 -3.33 -3.51 1.50
C PHE A 79 -4.61 -3.22 2.32
N PRO A 80 -4.47 -2.78 3.58
CA PRO A 80 -5.62 -2.50 4.43
C PRO A 80 -6.49 -1.34 3.96
N TRP A 81 -7.72 -1.31 4.47
CA TRP A 81 -8.65 -0.19 4.31
C TRP A 81 -8.20 1.06 5.08
N GLY A 82 -8.83 2.20 4.78
CA GLY A 82 -8.56 3.47 5.45
C GLY A 82 -8.75 3.40 6.96
N GLY A 83 -7.83 3.97 7.73
CA GLY A 83 -7.78 3.89 9.19
C GLY A 83 -7.35 2.52 9.74
N GLY A 84 -7.34 1.47 8.90
CA GLY A 84 -6.93 0.12 9.25
C GLY A 84 -5.42 -0.02 9.51
N GLY A 85 -5.05 -1.11 10.19
CA GLY A 85 -3.65 -1.53 10.38
C GLY A 85 -3.37 -2.84 9.64
N SER A 86 -2.10 -3.26 9.63
CA SER A 86 -1.65 -4.46 8.90
C SER A 86 -2.12 -5.77 9.56
N THR A 87 -2.40 -5.77 10.86
CA THR A 87 -2.61 -6.97 11.67
C THR A 87 -3.72 -7.90 11.15
N TYR A 88 -4.84 -7.36 10.66
CA TYR A 88 -5.96 -8.19 10.18
C TYR A 88 -5.52 -9.10 9.01
N PHE A 89 -4.85 -8.53 8.02
CA PHE A 89 -4.36 -9.29 6.87
C PHE A 89 -3.14 -10.12 7.18
N ALA A 90 -2.24 -9.65 8.05
CA ALA A 90 -1.07 -10.44 8.43
C ALA A 90 -1.47 -11.77 9.11
N LYS A 91 -2.63 -11.81 9.79
CA LYS A 91 -3.22 -13.03 10.36
C LYS A 91 -3.69 -14.06 9.33
N TRP A 92 -3.91 -13.66 8.07
CA TRP A 92 -4.24 -14.63 7.03
C TRP A 92 -3.09 -15.62 6.78
N GLY A 93 -1.85 -15.26 7.09
CA GLY A 93 -0.70 -16.18 7.02
C GLY A 93 -0.81 -17.40 7.95
N GLN A 94 -1.72 -17.39 8.92
CA GLN A 94 -1.92 -18.52 9.83
C GLN A 94 -2.55 -19.74 9.15
N ASP A 95 -3.46 -19.51 8.20
CA ASP A 95 -4.34 -20.56 7.67
C ASP A 95 -4.50 -20.50 6.14
N ILE A 96 -3.81 -19.58 5.46
CA ILE A 96 -3.61 -19.67 4.01
C ILE A 96 -2.66 -20.84 3.69
N PRO A 97 -2.85 -21.56 2.56
CA PRO A 97 -1.94 -22.64 2.17
C PRO A 97 -0.47 -22.22 2.08
N ASN A 98 0.43 -23.14 2.45
CA ASN A 98 1.89 -22.91 2.52
C ASN A 98 2.56 -22.53 1.19
N SER A 99 1.84 -22.62 0.06
CA SER A 99 2.29 -22.08 -1.22
C SER A 99 2.33 -20.54 -1.24
N VAL A 100 1.69 -19.87 -0.28
CA VAL A 100 1.57 -18.41 -0.19
C VAL A 100 2.13 -17.90 1.14
N GLU A 101 3.00 -16.88 1.08
CA GLU A 101 3.42 -16.09 2.25
C GLU A 101 2.73 -14.72 2.23
N VAL A 102 2.14 -14.33 3.35
CA VAL A 102 1.32 -13.10 3.45
C VAL A 102 2.13 -11.95 4.04
N HIS A 103 2.11 -10.83 3.34
CA HIS A 103 2.74 -9.57 3.69
C HIS A 103 1.67 -8.50 3.78
N ALA A 104 1.46 -7.88 4.94
CA ALA A 104 0.46 -6.83 5.09
C ALA A 104 1.08 -5.45 5.24
N ILE A 105 0.58 -4.48 4.48
CA ILE A 105 1.10 -3.11 4.51
C ILE A 105 0.67 -2.38 5.78
N ARG A 106 1.63 -1.71 6.41
CA ARG A 106 1.48 -0.80 7.55
C ARG A 106 1.83 0.62 7.11
N LEU A 107 0.80 1.43 6.91
CA LEU A 107 0.95 2.86 6.62
C LEU A 107 1.51 3.61 7.84
N ALA A 108 2.09 4.79 7.61
CA ALA A 108 2.54 5.69 8.68
C ALA A 108 1.39 6.04 9.63
N GLY A 109 1.69 6.20 10.91
CA GLY A 109 0.71 6.46 11.98
C GLY A 109 -0.08 5.23 12.45
N ARG A 110 0.37 4.01 12.13
CA ARG A 110 -0.28 2.75 12.55
C ARG A 110 0.69 1.85 13.30
N GLU A 111 0.21 1.17 14.34
CA GLU A 111 0.94 0.08 15.00
C GLU A 111 2.36 0.51 15.40
N SER A 112 3.42 -0.15 14.92
CA SER A 112 4.81 0.22 15.22
C SER A 112 5.26 1.58 14.62
N ARG A 113 4.42 2.19 13.78
CA ARG A 113 4.63 3.50 13.14
C ARG A 113 3.72 4.59 13.71
N LEU A 114 3.15 4.40 14.92
CA LEU A 114 2.15 5.31 15.51
C LEU A 114 2.61 6.78 15.58
N GLU A 115 3.89 7.01 15.91
CA GLU A 115 4.47 8.35 16.04
C GLU A 115 4.88 8.99 14.70
N GLU A 116 4.79 8.24 13.59
CA GLU A 116 5.14 8.77 12.27
C GLU A 116 3.98 9.60 11.70
N PRO A 117 4.25 10.76 11.07
CA PRO A 117 3.20 11.58 10.47
C PRO A 117 2.49 10.82 9.35
N PHE A 118 1.19 11.06 9.20
CA PHE A 118 0.43 10.51 8.07
C PHE A 118 0.99 11.02 6.74
N ALA A 119 0.92 10.19 5.70
CA ALA A 119 1.21 10.63 4.34
C ALA A 119 0.26 11.77 3.93
N SER A 120 0.71 12.69 3.07
CA SER A 120 -0.15 13.77 2.58
C SER A 120 -0.92 13.43 1.32
N ASP A 121 -0.47 12.43 0.56
CA ASP A 121 -1.03 12.06 -0.74
C ASP A 121 -0.72 10.60 -1.10
N MET A 122 -1.39 10.11 -2.14
CA MET A 122 -1.26 8.71 -2.60
C MET A 122 0.13 8.40 -3.18
N ASN A 123 0.81 9.39 -3.77
CA ASN A 123 2.14 9.17 -4.35
C ASN A 123 3.16 8.85 -3.26
N GLN A 124 3.13 9.56 -2.13
CA GLN A 124 3.99 9.25 -0.99
C GLN A 124 3.76 7.85 -0.44
N ILE A 125 2.50 7.42 -0.34
CA ILE A 125 2.15 6.06 0.09
C ILE A 125 2.76 5.03 -0.87
N VAL A 126 2.55 5.23 -2.18
CA VAL A 126 2.99 4.31 -3.23
C VAL A 126 4.51 4.23 -3.32
N ASP A 127 5.20 5.37 -3.30
CA ASP A 127 6.67 5.43 -3.35
C ASP A 127 7.29 4.69 -2.15
N GLU A 128 6.76 4.88 -0.95
CA GLU A 128 7.26 4.22 0.25
C GLU A 128 7.02 2.71 0.20
N ILE A 129 5.81 2.29 -0.16
CA ILE A 129 5.46 0.87 -0.25
C ILE A 129 6.30 0.19 -1.32
N ALA A 130 6.43 0.76 -2.52
CA ALA A 130 7.21 0.19 -3.60
C ALA A 130 8.67 -0.03 -3.15
N CYS A 131 9.30 0.97 -2.52
CA CYS A 131 10.65 0.84 -2.00
C CYS A 131 10.79 -0.27 -0.95
N ALA A 132 9.79 -0.43 -0.06
CA ALA A 132 9.80 -1.49 0.94
C ALA A 132 9.57 -2.87 0.32
N LEU A 133 8.74 -2.97 -0.73
CA LEU A 133 8.43 -4.26 -1.35
C LEU A 133 9.56 -4.83 -2.21
N LEU A 134 10.42 -4.00 -2.81
CA LEU A 134 11.45 -4.48 -3.75
C LEU A 134 12.26 -5.69 -3.23
N PRO A 135 12.81 -5.71 -2.00
CA PRO A 135 13.55 -6.85 -1.49
C PRO A 135 12.72 -8.12 -1.28
N ILE A 136 11.39 -8.01 -1.24
CA ILE A 136 10.44 -9.12 -1.00
C ILE A 136 9.95 -9.72 -2.32
N ILE A 137 9.76 -8.88 -3.35
CA ILE A 137 9.09 -9.28 -4.60
C ILE A 137 10.06 -9.50 -5.77
N GLN A 138 11.31 -9.01 -5.68
CA GLN A 138 12.26 -9.13 -6.78
C GLN A 138 12.63 -10.59 -7.02
N GLY A 139 12.28 -11.11 -8.21
CA GLY A 139 12.54 -12.50 -8.59
C GLY A 139 11.54 -13.51 -8.01
N GLU A 140 10.46 -13.04 -7.39
CA GLU A 140 9.42 -13.86 -6.79
C GLU A 140 8.10 -13.67 -7.54
N TYR A 141 7.22 -14.68 -7.52
CA TYR A 141 5.83 -14.48 -7.96
C TYR A 141 5.06 -13.77 -6.85
N PHE A 142 4.46 -12.63 -7.16
CA PHE A 142 3.71 -11.86 -6.17
C PHE A 142 2.35 -11.43 -6.69
N ALA A 143 1.39 -11.30 -5.78
CA ALA A 143 0.04 -10.83 -6.07
C ALA A 143 -0.42 -9.85 -5.00
N PHE A 144 -1.36 -8.98 -5.36
CA PHE A 144 -1.85 -7.93 -4.48
C PHE A 144 -3.30 -8.16 -4.10
N PHE A 145 -3.65 -7.94 -2.84
CA PHE A 145 -5.03 -7.89 -2.36
C PHE A 145 -5.29 -6.55 -1.67
N GLY A 146 -6.21 -5.74 -2.19
CA GLY A 146 -6.61 -4.49 -1.58
C GLY A 146 -8.08 -4.50 -1.16
N HIS A 147 -8.38 -3.89 -0.01
CA HIS A 147 -9.75 -3.66 0.44
C HIS A 147 -10.03 -2.18 0.68
N SER A 148 -11.17 -1.68 0.17
CA SER A 148 -11.55 -0.27 0.25
C SER A 148 -10.42 0.62 -0.29
N MET A 149 -9.97 1.64 0.45
CA MET A 149 -8.77 2.44 0.11
C MET A 149 -7.57 1.58 -0.30
N GLY A 150 -7.38 0.41 0.33
CA GLY A 150 -6.31 -0.52 -0.01
C GLY A 150 -6.36 -1.01 -1.46
N SER A 151 -7.53 -1.05 -2.09
CA SER A 151 -7.67 -1.35 -3.53
C SER A 151 -7.00 -0.30 -4.40
N PHE A 152 -7.11 0.99 -4.05
CA PHE A 152 -6.40 2.06 -4.74
C PHE A 152 -4.90 1.98 -4.47
N THR A 153 -4.52 1.80 -3.20
CA THR A 153 -3.11 1.68 -2.84
C THR A 153 -2.44 0.53 -3.58
N ALA A 154 -3.08 -0.64 -3.66
CA ALA A 154 -2.61 -1.80 -4.41
C ALA A 154 -2.48 -1.48 -5.91
N PHE A 155 -3.50 -0.88 -6.51
CA PHE A 155 -3.52 -0.55 -7.94
C PHE A 155 -2.41 0.44 -8.31
N PHE A 156 -2.31 1.58 -7.60
CA PHE A 156 -1.27 2.56 -7.88
C PHE A 156 0.13 2.04 -7.57
N THR A 157 0.29 1.18 -6.56
CA THR A 157 1.56 0.49 -6.30
C THR A 157 1.93 -0.43 -7.47
N ALA A 158 0.97 -1.19 -8.03
CA ALA A 158 1.22 -2.05 -9.18
C ALA A 158 1.63 -1.23 -10.42
N LEU A 159 0.94 -0.12 -10.70
CA LEU A 159 1.31 0.78 -11.80
C LEU A 159 2.72 1.35 -11.60
N HIS A 160 3.03 1.83 -10.39
CA HIS A 160 4.34 2.38 -10.08
C HIS A 160 5.47 1.34 -10.23
N LEU A 161 5.24 0.11 -9.75
CA LEU A 161 6.19 -0.99 -9.90
C LEU A 161 6.43 -1.33 -11.37
N LYS A 162 5.37 -1.34 -12.18
CA LYS A 162 5.45 -1.60 -13.62
C LYS A 162 6.26 -0.52 -14.33
N GLU A 163 5.90 0.75 -14.10
CA GLU A 163 6.53 1.89 -14.79
C GLU A 163 7.99 2.08 -14.42
N LYS A 164 8.35 1.88 -13.13
CA LYS A 164 9.68 2.21 -12.62
C LYS A 164 10.65 1.03 -12.58
N TYR A 165 10.13 -0.18 -12.39
CA TYR A 165 10.95 -1.37 -12.15
C TYR A 165 10.65 -2.52 -13.13
N ASN A 166 9.68 -2.37 -14.03
CA ASN A 166 9.21 -3.44 -14.91
C ASN A 166 8.79 -4.70 -14.12
N LEU A 167 8.21 -4.49 -12.94
CA LEU A 167 7.65 -5.53 -12.08
C LEU A 167 6.14 -5.36 -12.02
N GLU A 168 5.40 -6.46 -12.14
CA GLU A 168 3.95 -6.45 -12.10
C GLU A 168 3.44 -7.66 -11.31
N PRO A 169 2.41 -7.52 -10.46
CA PRO A 169 1.85 -8.68 -9.77
C PRO A 169 1.27 -9.65 -10.79
N VAL A 170 1.33 -10.96 -10.53
CA VAL A 170 0.69 -11.97 -11.38
C VAL A 170 -0.85 -11.86 -11.34
N HIS A 171 -1.39 -11.28 -10.26
CA HIS A 171 -2.82 -11.05 -10.09
C HIS A 171 -3.07 -9.84 -9.16
N LEU A 172 -4.10 -9.06 -9.46
CA LEU A 172 -4.59 -8.00 -8.59
C LEU A 172 -6.02 -8.31 -8.12
N PHE A 173 -6.17 -8.52 -6.82
CA PHE A 173 -7.45 -8.68 -6.16
C PHE A 173 -7.87 -7.33 -5.54
N VAL A 174 -9.05 -6.84 -5.89
CA VAL A 174 -9.62 -5.59 -5.35
C VAL A 174 -10.94 -5.86 -4.66
N SER A 175 -11.22 -5.13 -3.60
CA SER A 175 -12.41 -5.35 -2.80
C SER A 175 -13.07 -4.04 -2.37
N SER A 176 -14.39 -3.95 -2.54
CA SER A 176 -15.25 -2.86 -2.06
C SER A 176 -14.79 -1.43 -2.39
N LEU A 177 -14.34 -1.20 -3.62
CA LEU A 177 -14.09 0.17 -4.12
C LEU A 177 -14.19 0.21 -5.65
N SER A 178 -14.96 1.15 -6.18
CA SER A 178 -15.02 1.42 -7.63
C SER A 178 -13.67 1.95 -8.11
N PRO A 179 -13.22 1.67 -9.35
CA PRO A 179 -11.91 2.12 -9.82
C PRO A 179 -11.84 3.65 -9.91
N PRO A 180 -10.62 4.24 -9.95
CA PRO A 180 -10.42 5.69 -9.89
C PRO A 180 -11.18 6.50 -10.94
N HIS A 181 -11.42 5.92 -12.12
CA HIS A 181 -12.09 6.57 -13.25
C HIS A 181 -13.61 6.38 -13.29
N SER A 182 -14.18 5.57 -12.41
CA SER A 182 -15.62 5.35 -12.41
C SER A 182 -16.36 6.61 -11.99
N LYS A 183 -17.32 7.02 -12.81
CA LYS A 183 -18.25 8.12 -12.51
C LYS A 183 -19.19 7.80 -11.36
N ALA A 184 -19.36 6.52 -11.02
CA ALA A 184 -20.17 6.08 -9.90
C ALA A 184 -19.45 6.25 -8.55
N ARG A 185 -18.16 6.61 -8.57
CA ARG A 185 -17.39 6.83 -7.35
C ARG A 185 -17.98 7.98 -6.54
N ILE A 186 -18.33 7.66 -5.30
CA ILE A 186 -18.74 8.64 -4.31
C ILE A 186 -17.51 9.45 -3.92
N HIS A 187 -17.58 10.75 -4.20
CA HIS A 187 -16.65 11.74 -3.64
C HIS A 187 -17.31 12.33 -2.40
N LEU A 188 -16.58 12.33 -1.29
CA LEU A 188 -17.03 12.96 -0.07
C LEU A 188 -16.84 14.47 -0.21
N HIS A 189 -17.82 15.26 0.21
CA HIS A 189 -17.60 16.70 0.29
C HIS A 189 -16.53 16.98 1.36
N LYS A 190 -15.80 18.10 1.22
CA LYS A 190 -14.80 18.47 2.22
C LYS A 190 -15.41 18.66 3.60
N ASP A 191 -16.66 19.11 3.64
CA ASP A 191 -17.43 19.29 4.88
C ASP A 191 -17.72 17.92 5.55
N ASP A 192 -18.03 16.89 4.75
CA ASP A 192 -18.24 15.50 5.21
C ASP A 192 -16.96 14.89 5.85
N LEU A 193 -15.79 15.46 5.57
CA LEU A 193 -14.49 15.03 6.08
C LEU A 193 -14.04 15.79 7.34
N CYS A 194 -14.99 16.19 8.19
CA CYS A 194 -14.71 16.68 9.54
C CYS A 194 -14.91 15.60 10.61
N LYS A 195 -14.36 15.82 11.81
CA LYS A 195 -14.42 14.83 12.92
C LYS A 195 -15.84 14.62 13.42
N GLU A 196 -16.69 15.63 13.30
CA GLU A 196 -18.05 15.67 13.81
C GLU A 196 -19.01 14.89 12.91
N GLU A 197 -18.78 14.90 11.60
CA GLU A 197 -19.69 14.30 10.61
C GLU A 197 -19.23 12.92 10.12
N ILE A 198 -17.97 12.55 10.33
CA ILE A 198 -17.44 11.29 9.80
C ILE A 198 -18.18 10.04 10.30
N PHE A 199 -18.73 10.04 11.51
CA PHE A 199 -19.55 8.93 11.98
C PHE A 199 -20.82 8.73 11.14
N TYR A 200 -21.43 9.82 10.70
CA TYR A 200 -22.58 9.79 9.82
C TYR A 200 -22.18 9.32 8.42
N VAL A 201 -21.04 9.80 7.91
CA VAL A 201 -20.45 9.33 6.65
C VAL A 201 -20.14 7.85 6.69
N MET A 202 -19.50 7.35 7.75
CA MET A 202 -19.15 5.93 7.90
C MET A 202 -20.39 5.02 7.96
N LYS A 203 -21.50 5.50 8.55
CA LYS A 203 -22.80 4.80 8.52
C LYS A 203 -23.44 4.84 7.13
N LYS A 204 -23.32 5.95 6.40
CA LYS A 204 -23.86 6.13 5.05
C LYS A 204 -23.09 5.37 3.96
N VAL A 205 -21.77 5.29 4.09
CA VAL A 205 -20.88 4.57 3.16
C VAL A 205 -20.89 3.06 3.46
N GLY A 206 -21.81 2.60 4.33
CA GLY A 206 -22.17 1.19 4.51
C GLY A 206 -21.14 0.35 5.25
N GLY A 207 -20.18 0.97 5.93
CA GLY A 207 -18.93 0.28 6.21
C GLY A 207 -18.81 -0.33 7.57
N ILE A 208 -18.51 0.50 8.54
CA ILE A 208 -17.73 0.02 9.67
C ILE A 208 -18.67 -0.71 10.65
N PRO A 209 -18.46 -2.00 10.97
CA PRO A 209 -19.39 -2.72 11.85
C PRO A 209 -19.53 -2.04 13.22
N ASP A 210 -20.71 -2.08 13.85
CA ASP A 210 -20.99 -1.42 15.15
C ASP A 210 -19.96 -1.70 16.25
N LYS A 211 -19.30 -2.86 16.22
CA LYS A 211 -18.19 -3.22 17.13
C LYS A 211 -16.98 -2.28 17.06
N PHE A 212 -16.79 -1.55 15.96
CA PHE A 212 -15.79 -0.49 15.84
C PHE A 212 -16.29 0.86 16.39
N PHE A 213 -17.61 1.01 16.55
CA PHE A 213 -18.28 2.20 17.09
C PHE A 213 -18.57 2.10 18.60
N ASP A 214 -18.56 0.90 19.18
CA ASP A 214 -18.83 0.69 20.60
C ASP A 214 -17.61 1.02 21.49
N LYS A 215 -17.66 2.16 22.19
CA LYS A 215 -16.76 2.60 23.30
C LYS A 215 -15.24 2.60 23.05
N LYS A 216 -14.77 2.25 21.85
CA LYS A 216 -13.35 2.10 21.47
C LYS A 216 -12.97 2.76 20.14
N THR A 217 -13.86 3.51 19.49
CA THR A 217 -13.41 4.41 18.41
C THR A 217 -12.56 5.50 19.05
N SER A 218 -11.27 5.21 19.25
CA SER A 218 -10.39 6.19 19.85
C SER A 218 -10.34 7.39 18.90
N PRO A 219 -10.23 8.63 19.43
CA PRO A 219 -9.98 9.81 18.60
C PRO A 219 -8.82 9.61 17.62
N GLU A 220 -7.88 8.72 17.94
CA GLU A 220 -6.77 8.33 17.06
C GLU A 220 -7.22 7.52 15.84
N PHE A 221 -8.19 6.59 15.98
CA PHE A 221 -8.75 5.88 14.81
C PHE A 221 -9.48 6.85 13.88
N VAL A 222 -10.31 7.74 14.43
CA VAL A 222 -11.01 8.76 13.63
C VAL A 222 -10.01 9.65 12.90
N THR A 223 -8.94 10.08 13.58
CA THR A 223 -7.89 10.91 12.98
C THR A 223 -7.17 10.18 11.84
N ARG A 224 -6.82 8.90 12.03
CA ARG A 224 -6.20 8.06 10.99
C ARG A 224 -7.11 7.88 9.78
N LEU A 225 -8.37 7.57 10.03
CA LEU A 225 -9.36 7.37 8.98
C LEU A 225 -9.58 8.68 8.19
N LEU A 226 -9.68 9.82 8.87
CA LEU A 226 -9.81 11.12 8.20
C LEU A 226 -8.63 11.40 7.29
N ALA A 227 -7.40 11.22 7.75
CA ALA A 227 -6.21 11.44 6.94
C ALA A 227 -6.25 10.58 5.65
N ASP A 228 -6.63 9.32 5.79
CA ASP A 228 -6.75 8.38 4.68
C ASP A 228 -7.88 8.72 3.70
N LEU A 229 -9.05 9.12 4.21
CA LEU A 229 -10.19 9.51 3.38
C LEU A 229 -9.92 10.80 2.60
N HIS A 230 -9.17 11.76 3.16
CA HIS A 230 -8.74 12.94 2.43
C HIS A 230 -7.88 12.55 1.22
N ILE A 231 -6.88 11.69 1.44
CA ILE A 231 -6.02 11.17 0.35
C ILE A 231 -6.88 10.47 -0.69
N LEU A 232 -7.76 9.57 -0.26
CA LEU A 232 -8.64 8.82 -1.15
C LEU A 232 -9.56 9.74 -1.97
N ASN A 233 -10.08 10.81 -1.37
CA ASN A 233 -10.96 11.76 -2.03
C ASN A 233 -10.22 12.61 -3.07
N ASP A 234 -8.98 13.00 -2.77
CA ASP A 234 -8.12 13.81 -3.64
C ASP A 234 -7.56 13.02 -4.83
N VAL A 235 -7.62 11.69 -4.82
CA VAL A 235 -7.33 10.89 -6.01
C VAL A 235 -8.31 11.28 -7.10
N THR A 236 -7.79 11.94 -8.12
CA THR A 236 -8.47 12.19 -9.39
C THR A 236 -7.68 11.44 -10.44
N SER A 237 -8.36 10.61 -11.23
CA SER A 237 -7.70 9.90 -12.31
C SER A 237 -8.55 10.00 -13.55
N ASP A 238 -8.09 10.83 -14.49
CA ASP A 238 -8.31 10.56 -15.90
C ASP A 238 -7.38 9.40 -16.23
N ILE A 239 -7.93 8.21 -16.55
CA ILE A 239 -7.11 7.04 -16.92
C ILE A 239 -6.09 7.52 -17.97
N PRO A 240 -4.78 7.46 -17.71
CA PRO A 240 -3.82 7.66 -18.77
C PRO A 240 -4.05 6.52 -19.76
N SER A 241 -4.58 6.83 -20.95
CA SER A 241 -4.99 5.86 -21.99
C SER A 241 -3.92 4.81 -22.37
N LYS A 242 -2.70 4.91 -21.84
CA LYS A 242 -1.53 4.08 -22.15
C LYS A 242 -1.01 3.20 -21.01
N THR A 243 -1.37 3.42 -19.74
CA THR A 243 -0.85 2.56 -18.64
C THR A 243 -1.98 1.66 -18.11
N ARG A 244 -2.10 0.46 -18.69
CA ARG A 244 -2.93 -0.63 -18.17
C ARG A 244 -2.05 -1.68 -17.51
N LEU A 245 -2.56 -2.32 -16.48
CA LEU A 245 -1.96 -3.56 -15.99
C LEU A 245 -2.15 -4.67 -17.04
N SER A 246 -1.25 -5.63 -17.09
CA SER A 246 -1.36 -6.84 -17.92
C SER A 246 -1.81 -8.06 -17.13
N CYS A 247 -1.79 -7.97 -15.80
CA CYS A 247 -2.23 -9.04 -14.92
C CYS A 247 -3.74 -9.13 -14.80
N ASP A 248 -4.21 -10.31 -14.43
CA ASP A 248 -5.62 -10.57 -14.22
C ASP A 248 -6.13 -9.81 -12.99
N ILE A 249 -7.39 -9.36 -13.06
CA ILE A 249 -8.06 -8.65 -11.96
C ILE A 249 -9.27 -9.45 -11.48
N THR A 250 -9.36 -9.68 -10.18
CA THR A 250 -10.58 -10.21 -9.55
C THR A 250 -11.14 -9.21 -8.55
N CYS A 251 -12.42 -8.90 -8.70
CA CYS A 251 -13.16 -8.04 -7.80
C CYS A 251 -13.97 -8.85 -6.78
N PHE A 252 -14.07 -8.33 -5.57
CA PHE A 252 -15.01 -8.81 -4.56
C PHE A 252 -15.80 -7.64 -3.95
N SER A 253 -17.08 -7.82 -3.68
CA SER A 253 -17.91 -6.83 -2.99
C SER A 253 -18.96 -7.47 -2.08
N GLY A 254 -19.47 -6.69 -1.13
CA GLY A 254 -20.60 -7.08 -0.30
C GLY A 254 -21.94 -6.88 -1.03
N SER A 255 -22.91 -7.76 -0.80
CA SER A 255 -24.28 -7.64 -1.33
C SER A 255 -25.08 -6.48 -0.73
N GLU A 256 -24.65 -6.01 0.45
CA GLU A 256 -25.24 -4.90 1.21
C GLU A 256 -24.27 -3.71 1.31
N ASP A 257 -23.20 -3.72 0.51
CA ASP A 257 -22.32 -2.57 0.36
C ASP A 257 -23.06 -1.43 -0.34
N ILE A 258 -22.49 -0.22 -0.31
CA ILE A 258 -22.98 0.86 -1.16
C ILE A 258 -22.92 0.46 -2.64
N PRO A 259 -23.70 1.11 -3.52
CA PRO A 259 -23.57 0.88 -4.95
C PRO A 259 -22.13 1.16 -5.42
N LEU A 260 -21.48 0.13 -5.97
CA LEU A 260 -20.12 0.17 -6.50
C LEU A 260 -20.12 -0.28 -7.96
N ASP A 261 -19.32 0.39 -8.78
CA ASP A 261 -19.05 0.02 -10.16
C ASP A 261 -17.81 -0.87 -10.23
N MET A 262 -17.94 -2.11 -9.75
CA MET A 262 -16.83 -3.06 -9.73
C MET A 262 -16.46 -3.54 -11.14
N GLU A 263 -17.40 -3.54 -12.08
CA GLU A 263 -17.18 -3.94 -13.48
C GLU A 263 -16.20 -3.02 -14.21
N ALA A 264 -16.15 -1.73 -13.87
CA ALA A 264 -15.23 -0.77 -14.50
C ALA A 264 -13.74 -1.09 -14.24
N TRP A 265 -13.40 -1.98 -13.29
CA TRP A 265 -12.02 -2.43 -13.10
C TRP A 265 -11.46 -3.17 -14.32
N LYS A 266 -12.31 -3.71 -15.20
CA LYS A 266 -11.86 -4.29 -16.48
C LYS A 266 -11.17 -3.28 -17.40
N ASP A 267 -11.44 -1.98 -17.24
CA ASP A 267 -10.90 -0.94 -18.12
C ASP A 267 -9.42 -0.65 -17.86
N VAL A 268 -8.91 -1.07 -16.69
CA VAL A 268 -7.53 -0.82 -16.25
C VAL A 268 -6.60 -2.02 -16.37
N THR A 269 -7.09 -3.13 -16.96
CA THR A 269 -6.27 -4.29 -17.28
C THR A 269 -6.43 -4.74 -18.75
N SER A 270 -5.41 -5.40 -19.29
CA SER A 270 -5.50 -6.21 -20.51
C SER A 270 -5.60 -7.72 -20.23
N GLY A 271 -5.50 -8.14 -18.97
CA GLY A 271 -5.69 -9.51 -18.52
C GLY A 271 -7.16 -9.91 -18.41
N SER A 272 -7.41 -11.08 -17.82
CA SER A 272 -8.77 -11.54 -17.53
C SER A 272 -9.39 -10.75 -16.37
N PHE A 273 -10.73 -10.79 -16.31
CA PHE A 273 -11.50 -10.09 -15.30
C PHE A 273 -12.59 -11.00 -14.72
N ASP A 274 -12.64 -11.09 -13.40
CA ASP A 274 -13.67 -11.80 -12.64
C ASP A 274 -14.25 -10.90 -11.53
N SER A 275 -15.50 -11.13 -11.13
CA SER A 275 -16.16 -10.39 -10.06
C SER A 275 -17.07 -11.29 -9.22
N PHE A 276 -17.03 -11.12 -7.90
CA PHE A 276 -17.85 -11.86 -6.93
C PHE A 276 -18.57 -10.92 -5.98
N VAL A 277 -19.88 -11.15 -5.82
CA VAL A 277 -20.69 -10.51 -4.78
C VAL A 277 -20.93 -11.52 -3.66
N LEU A 278 -20.47 -11.22 -2.44
CA LEU A 278 -20.62 -12.07 -1.26
C LEU A 278 -21.61 -11.46 -0.26
N PRO A 279 -22.29 -12.27 0.58
CA PRO A 279 -23.20 -11.75 1.59
C PRO A 279 -22.50 -10.82 2.59
N GLY A 280 -23.08 -9.66 2.85
CA GLY A 280 -22.64 -8.69 3.86
C GLY A 280 -22.43 -7.27 3.34
N ASN A 281 -22.09 -6.36 4.25
CA ASN A 281 -21.86 -4.94 3.98
C ASN A 281 -20.44 -4.67 3.44
N HIS A 282 -19.93 -3.44 3.51
CA HIS A 282 -18.57 -3.12 3.04
C HIS A 282 -17.50 -4.03 3.66
N PHE A 283 -17.65 -4.40 4.93
CA PHE A 283 -16.71 -5.27 5.63
C PHE A 283 -17.13 -6.75 5.61
N TYR A 284 -17.90 -7.17 4.60
CA TYR A 284 -18.29 -8.56 4.36
C TYR A 284 -17.10 -9.53 4.45
N LEU A 285 -15.90 -9.11 4.05
CA LEU A 285 -14.69 -9.94 4.10
C LEU A 285 -14.33 -10.40 5.51
N MET A 286 -14.81 -9.71 6.56
CA MET A 286 -14.57 -10.06 7.96
C MET A 286 -15.43 -11.23 8.44
N GLU A 287 -16.45 -11.64 7.68
CA GLU A 287 -17.23 -12.84 7.98
C GLU A 287 -16.38 -14.09 7.71
N PRO A 288 -16.27 -15.05 8.66
CA PRO A 288 -15.36 -16.19 8.53
C PRO A 288 -15.56 -17.02 7.25
N SER A 289 -16.81 -17.18 6.79
CA SER A 289 -17.13 -17.88 5.54
C SER A 289 -16.58 -17.14 4.33
N ASN A 290 -16.75 -15.82 4.26
CA ASN A 290 -16.23 -14.97 3.20
C ASN A 290 -14.70 -14.92 3.23
N THR A 291 -14.08 -14.76 4.41
CA THR A 291 -12.61 -14.82 4.54
C THR A 291 -12.06 -16.16 4.02
N SER A 292 -12.71 -17.28 4.38
CA SER A 292 -12.29 -18.61 3.91
C SER A 292 -12.42 -18.77 2.40
N PHE A 293 -13.54 -18.30 1.82
CA PHE A 293 -13.75 -18.32 0.39
C PHE A 293 -12.70 -17.50 -0.36
N ILE A 294 -12.47 -16.25 0.06
CA ILE A 294 -11.50 -15.34 -0.57
C ILE A 294 -10.10 -15.97 -0.56
N LYS A 295 -9.62 -16.45 0.60
CA LYS A 295 -8.29 -17.09 0.69
C LYS A 295 -8.16 -18.30 -0.22
N LYS A 296 -9.17 -19.18 -0.26
CA LYS A 296 -9.18 -20.36 -1.14
C LYS A 296 -9.16 -19.96 -2.61
N TYR A 297 -9.94 -18.95 -2.99
CA TYR A 297 -9.97 -18.47 -4.36
C TYR A 297 -8.63 -17.86 -4.77
N ILE A 298 -8.03 -17.01 -3.91
CA ILE A 298 -6.70 -16.44 -4.14
C ILE A 298 -5.67 -17.55 -4.36
N THR A 299 -5.56 -18.52 -3.44
CA THR A 299 -4.58 -19.61 -3.58
C THR A 299 -4.78 -20.37 -4.88
N LYS A 300 -6.02 -20.78 -5.19
CA LYS A 300 -6.32 -21.52 -6.41
C LYS A 300 -5.92 -20.73 -7.66
N THR A 301 -6.19 -19.44 -7.66
CA THR A 301 -5.88 -18.54 -8.78
C THR A 301 -4.37 -18.46 -8.99
N LEU A 302 -3.61 -18.22 -7.92
CA LEU A 302 -2.14 -18.14 -8.00
C LEU A 302 -1.52 -19.46 -8.44
N GLU A 303 -2.00 -20.59 -7.92
CA GLU A 303 -1.54 -21.91 -8.32
C GLU A 303 -1.77 -22.16 -9.82
N ILE A 304 -2.90 -21.71 -10.38
CA ILE A 304 -3.16 -21.80 -11.84
C ILE A 304 -2.22 -20.90 -12.64
N SER A 305 -1.93 -19.68 -12.17
CA SER A 305 -0.99 -18.77 -12.84
C SER A 305 0.41 -19.37 -12.97
N ALA A 306 0.88 -20.14 -11.98
CA ALA A 306 2.18 -20.83 -12.07
C ALA A 306 2.25 -21.94 -13.13
N PHE A 307 1.11 -22.48 -13.60
CA PHE A 307 1.09 -23.48 -14.68
C PHE A 307 0.97 -22.86 -16.09
N THR A 308 0.69 -21.56 -16.18
CA THR A 308 0.43 -20.86 -17.45
C THR A 308 1.52 -19.83 -17.81
N SER A 309 2.45 -19.58 -16.88
CA SER A 309 3.64 -18.71 -17.04
C SER A 309 4.86 -19.51 -17.49
#